data_AF-S4P8Q6-F1
#
_entry.id   AF-S4P8Q6-F1
#
_cell.length_a   1.000
_cell.length_b   1.000
_cell.length_c   1.000
_cell.angle_alpha   90.00
_cell.angle_beta   90.00
_cell.angle_gamma   90.00
#
_symmetry.space_group_name_H-M   'P 1'
#
loop_
_entity.id
_entity.type
_entity.pdbx_description
1 polymer ?
#
loop_
_entity_poly.entity_id
_entity_poly.type
_entity_poly.pdbx_seq_one_letter_code
_entity_poly.pdbx_strand_id
1 'polypeptide(L)'
;KEEKRQNWAASKIQALFRAHKTRVSGCARAAELRRRWRKGALQSTQESLQERNEDALEVLSNMSDIESVIRAFKSLELLTEVMPMMYDANASLVVRCVYVYMSVMNRSISSVEVLKSGAAVLVNLTRYRRTGPKIYLRDRITQALKFMWRFCNSETQLFCILSTYIWLFSKYDAARKDLTEFLRIPENHKMLVTIKGNVSRMKRMAQNTRNNNVFHTPQPSKFVSHTRNGSSQWNQSLRDSGNLSICSNSSNSSLLPALEPDYGIARVDRPRYFEDAQQAINCLFEVYSL
;
A
#
# COMPACT_ATOMS: atom_id res chain seq x y z
N LYS A 1 45.40 -9.18 45.26
CA LYS A 1 45.22 -8.55 43.92
C LYS A 1 45.39 -9.58 42.79
N GLU A 2 46.39 -10.47 42.88
CA GLU A 2 46.64 -11.52 41.88
C GLU A 2 45.53 -12.57 41.78
N GLU A 3 45.02 -13.06 42.90
CA GLU A 3 43.93 -14.06 42.93
C GLU A 3 42.63 -13.56 42.26
N LYS A 4 42.27 -12.28 42.45
CA LYS A 4 41.13 -11.67 41.75
C LYS A 4 41.33 -11.63 40.24
N ARG A 5 42.57 -11.41 39.76
CA ARG A 5 42.93 -11.41 38.34
C ARG A 5 42.80 -12.81 37.74
N GLN A 6 43.26 -13.83 38.47
CA GLN A 6 43.14 -15.24 38.08
C GLN A 6 41.67 -15.68 38.01
N ASN A 7 40.86 -15.34 39.01
CA ASN A 7 39.43 -15.65 39.02
C ASN A 7 38.67 -14.96 37.87
N TRP A 8 39.04 -13.73 37.52
CA TRP A 8 38.46 -13.03 36.37
C TRP A 8 38.84 -13.67 35.04
N ALA A 9 40.12 -14.03 34.87
CA ALA A 9 40.60 -14.75 33.69
C ALA A 9 39.90 -16.11 33.54
N ALA A 10 39.79 -16.89 34.63
CA ALA A 10 39.08 -18.16 34.66
C ALA A 10 37.60 -18.00 34.27
N SER A 11 36.93 -16.97 34.79
CA SER A 11 35.53 -16.67 34.45
C SER A 11 35.37 -16.34 32.96
N LYS A 12 36.29 -15.58 32.38
CA LYS A 12 36.28 -15.22 30.95
C LYS A 12 36.53 -16.44 30.05
N ILE A 13 37.48 -17.30 30.42
CA ILE A 13 37.78 -18.56 29.73
C ILE A 13 36.56 -19.49 29.78
N GLN A 14 35.94 -19.64 30.95
CA GLN A 14 34.73 -20.46 31.12
C GLN A 14 33.55 -19.94 30.31
N ALA A 15 33.33 -18.62 30.28
CA ALA A 15 32.28 -18.00 29.47
C ALA A 15 32.50 -18.25 27.97
N LEU A 16 33.75 -18.09 27.49
CA LEU A 16 34.11 -18.37 26.10
C LEU A 16 33.94 -19.85 25.74
N PHE A 17 34.35 -20.76 26.62
CA PHE A 17 34.18 -22.19 26.41
C PHE A 17 32.70 -22.61 26.38
N ARG A 18 31.88 -22.07 27.28
CA ARG A 18 30.42 -22.29 27.28
C ARG A 18 29.81 -21.78 25.97
N ALA A 19 30.17 -20.58 25.52
CA ALA A 19 29.71 -20.04 24.24
C ALA A 19 30.15 -20.89 23.04
N HIS A 20 31.41 -21.37 23.02
CA HIS A 20 31.91 -22.27 21.99
C HIS A 20 31.14 -23.59 21.98
N LYS A 21 30.95 -24.23 23.15
CA LYS A 21 30.20 -25.48 23.27
C LYS A 21 28.75 -25.32 22.82
N THR A 22 28.09 -24.21 23.15
CA THR A 22 26.74 -23.87 22.65
C THR A 22 26.73 -23.65 21.13
N ARG A 23 27.76 -23.00 20.57
CA ARG A 23 27.87 -22.83 19.10
C ARG A 23 28.12 -24.17 18.40
N VAL A 24 28.97 -25.04 18.93
CA VAL A 24 29.25 -26.37 18.36
C VAL A 24 28.01 -27.27 18.42
N SER A 25 27.35 -27.34 19.56
CA SER A 25 26.11 -28.14 19.73
C SER A 25 24.91 -27.55 18.96
N GLY A 26 24.76 -26.23 18.95
CA GLY A 26 23.76 -25.52 18.14
C GLY A 26 24.02 -25.60 16.63
N CYS A 27 25.28 -25.74 16.22
CA CYS A 27 25.67 -25.85 14.81
C CYS A 27 25.12 -27.13 14.18
N ALA A 28 25.12 -28.27 14.88
CA ALA A 28 24.58 -29.52 14.35
C ALA A 28 23.06 -29.41 14.06
N ARG A 29 22.28 -28.86 15.00
CA ARG A 29 20.84 -28.64 14.82
C ARG A 29 20.54 -27.60 13.74
N ALA A 30 21.28 -26.50 13.69
CA ALA A 30 21.14 -25.49 12.65
C ALA A 30 21.57 -26.01 11.27
N ALA A 31 22.62 -26.82 11.19
CA ALA A 31 23.07 -27.48 9.97
C ALA A 31 22.02 -28.47 9.48
N GLU A 32 21.40 -29.24 10.38
CA GLU A 32 20.32 -30.15 10.02
C GLU A 32 19.08 -29.40 9.53
N LEU A 33 18.70 -28.28 10.17
CA LEU A 33 17.63 -27.40 9.68
C LEU A 33 17.94 -26.86 8.27
N ARG A 34 19.16 -26.34 8.04
CA ARG A 34 19.59 -25.88 6.71
C ARG A 34 19.56 -27.00 5.68
N ARG A 35 19.98 -28.22 6.05
CA ARG A 35 19.94 -29.40 5.19
C ARG A 35 18.51 -29.75 4.81
N ARG A 36 17.59 -29.78 5.78
CA ARG A 36 16.16 -30.02 5.55
C ARG A 36 15.54 -28.94 4.67
N TRP A 37 15.87 -27.68 4.89
CA TRP A 37 15.40 -26.57 4.05
C TRP A 37 15.91 -26.69 2.62
N ARG A 38 17.20 -27.00 2.41
CA ARG A 38 17.74 -27.23 1.06
C ARG A 38 17.11 -28.44 0.38
N LYS A 39 16.94 -29.56 1.11
CA LYS A 39 16.28 -30.75 0.57
C LYS A 39 14.83 -30.47 0.21
N GLY A 40 14.11 -29.73 1.06
CA GLY A 40 12.75 -29.29 0.79
C GLY A 40 12.68 -28.35 -0.42
N ALA A 41 13.62 -27.40 -0.55
CA ALA A 41 13.70 -26.52 -1.71
C ALA A 41 13.94 -27.28 -3.01
N LEU A 42 14.80 -28.32 -3.01
CA LEU A 42 15.05 -29.18 -4.17
C LEU A 42 13.86 -30.05 -4.58
N GLN A 43 12.95 -30.33 -3.64
CA GLN A 43 11.75 -31.15 -3.87
C GLN A 43 10.47 -30.30 -4.02
N SER A 44 10.60 -28.98 -3.91
CA SER A 44 9.46 -28.08 -3.96
C SER A 44 8.97 -27.95 -5.40
N THR A 45 7.66 -28.12 -5.60
CA THR A 45 6.95 -27.74 -6.82
C THR A 45 6.41 -26.31 -6.76
N GLN A 46 6.64 -25.60 -5.64
CA GLN A 46 6.22 -24.20 -5.50
C GLN A 46 7.17 -23.30 -6.27
N GLU A 47 6.57 -22.39 -7.05
CA GLU A 47 7.28 -21.32 -7.73
C GLU A 47 8.08 -20.46 -6.75
N SER A 48 9.32 -20.15 -7.14
CA SER A 48 10.14 -19.16 -6.47
C SER A 48 9.56 -17.76 -6.66
N LEU A 49 9.95 -16.83 -5.77
CA LEU A 49 9.57 -15.42 -5.91
C LEU A 49 10.17 -14.78 -7.18
N GLN A 50 11.28 -15.32 -7.67
CA GLN A 50 11.87 -14.91 -8.94
C GLN A 50 11.01 -15.35 -10.12
N GLU A 51 10.63 -16.63 -10.19
CA GLU A 51 9.74 -17.16 -11.24
C GLU A 51 8.42 -16.38 -11.28
N ARG A 52 7.78 -16.17 -10.11
CA ARG A 52 6.56 -15.35 -10.02
C ARG A 52 6.74 -13.92 -10.53
N ASN A 53 7.91 -13.34 -10.30
CA ASN A 53 8.21 -12.00 -10.81
C ASN A 53 8.35 -12.02 -12.34
N GLU A 54 9.06 -13.01 -12.88
CA GLU A 54 9.26 -13.17 -14.32
C GLU A 54 7.91 -13.41 -15.02
N ASP A 55 7.07 -14.32 -14.51
CA ASP A 55 5.73 -14.59 -15.02
C ASP A 55 4.83 -13.35 -14.99
N ALA A 56 4.84 -12.60 -13.88
CA ALA A 56 4.04 -11.38 -13.77
C ALA A 56 4.49 -10.33 -14.79
N LEU A 57 5.80 -10.15 -14.98
CA LEU A 57 6.32 -9.19 -15.96
C LEU A 57 6.06 -9.64 -17.40
N GLU A 58 6.07 -10.94 -17.68
CA GLU A 58 5.70 -11.50 -18.98
C GLU A 58 4.24 -11.21 -19.33
N VAL A 59 3.32 -11.51 -18.41
CA VAL A 59 1.88 -11.21 -18.56
C VAL A 59 1.66 -9.72 -18.82
N LEU A 60 2.33 -8.86 -18.05
CA LEU A 60 2.17 -7.41 -18.21
C LEU A 60 2.78 -6.88 -19.52
N SER A 61 3.80 -7.55 -20.06
CA SER A 61 4.42 -7.17 -21.33
C SER A 61 3.55 -7.53 -22.53
N ASN A 62 2.74 -8.59 -22.42
CA ASN A 62 1.94 -9.12 -23.52
C ASN A 62 0.48 -8.64 -23.56
N MET A 63 0.05 -7.74 -22.65
CA MET A 63 -1.33 -7.24 -22.56
C MET A 63 -2.36 -8.37 -22.62
N SER A 64 -2.18 -9.37 -21.74
CA SER A 64 -3.07 -10.51 -21.59
C SER A 64 -4.49 -10.11 -21.16
N ASP A 65 -5.37 -11.09 -21.01
CA ASP A 65 -6.73 -10.86 -20.50
C ASP A 65 -6.72 -10.17 -19.11
N ILE A 66 -7.83 -9.51 -18.80
CA ILE A 66 -7.95 -8.69 -17.59
C ILE A 66 -7.73 -9.47 -16.29
N GLU A 67 -8.11 -10.74 -16.25
CA GLU A 67 -7.95 -11.56 -15.05
C GLU A 67 -6.47 -11.86 -14.79
N SER A 68 -5.75 -12.24 -15.85
CA SER A 68 -4.30 -12.43 -15.81
C SER A 68 -3.56 -11.15 -15.40
N VAL A 69 -3.97 -9.99 -15.95
CA VAL A 69 -3.39 -8.69 -15.58
C VAL A 69 -3.64 -8.36 -14.10
N ILE A 70 -4.86 -8.59 -13.58
CA ILE A 70 -5.16 -8.39 -12.15
C ILE A 70 -4.25 -9.28 -11.29
N ARG A 71 -4.13 -10.57 -11.65
CA ARG A 71 -3.28 -11.52 -10.93
C ARG A 71 -1.81 -11.08 -10.94
N ALA A 72 -1.30 -10.66 -12.10
CA ALA A 72 0.07 -10.18 -12.24
C ALA A 72 0.34 -8.94 -11.39
N PHE A 73 -0.56 -7.94 -11.38
CA PHE A 73 -0.40 -6.76 -10.52
C PHE A 73 -0.49 -7.08 -9.03
N LYS A 74 -1.35 -8.02 -8.61
CA LYS A 74 -1.38 -8.50 -7.22
C LYS A 74 -0.09 -9.21 -6.81
N SER A 75 0.47 -10.03 -7.72
CA SER A 75 1.78 -10.64 -7.51
C SER A 75 2.87 -9.58 -7.37
N LEU A 76 2.91 -8.57 -8.25
CA LEU A 76 3.88 -7.49 -8.16
C LEU A 76 3.70 -6.62 -6.92
N GLU A 77 2.46 -6.38 -6.48
CA GLU A 77 2.17 -5.66 -5.24
C GLU A 77 2.85 -6.37 -4.05
N LEU A 78 2.68 -7.69 -3.94
CA LEU A 78 3.32 -8.50 -2.90
C LEU A 78 4.85 -8.53 -3.06
N LEU A 79 5.35 -8.76 -4.27
CA LEU A 79 6.79 -8.87 -4.54
C LEU A 79 7.53 -7.57 -4.26
N THR A 80 6.94 -6.42 -4.61
CA THR A 80 7.52 -5.10 -4.33
C THR A 80 7.49 -4.74 -2.84
N GLU A 81 6.57 -5.33 -2.07
CA GLU A 81 6.52 -5.22 -0.62
C GLU A 81 7.56 -6.10 0.07
N VAL A 82 7.70 -7.36 -0.34
CA VAL A 82 8.53 -8.37 0.35
C VAL A 82 9.97 -8.41 -0.17
N MET A 83 10.19 -8.16 -1.46
CA MET A 83 11.48 -8.28 -2.14
C MET A 83 11.87 -7.02 -2.95
N PRO A 84 11.89 -5.84 -2.31
CA PRO A 84 12.19 -4.56 -2.97
C PRO A 84 13.58 -4.49 -3.61
N MET A 85 14.54 -5.23 -3.05
CA MET A 85 15.93 -5.26 -3.51
C MET A 85 16.08 -5.83 -4.92
N MET A 86 15.14 -6.67 -5.37
CA MET A 86 15.13 -7.18 -6.75
C MET A 86 14.86 -6.07 -7.76
N TYR A 87 14.19 -4.99 -7.35
CA TYR A 87 13.78 -3.91 -8.25
C TYR A 87 14.80 -2.77 -8.38
N ASP A 88 15.97 -2.88 -7.77
CA ASP A 88 16.96 -1.79 -7.78
C ASP A 88 17.39 -1.40 -9.21
N ALA A 89 17.50 -2.37 -10.11
CA ALA A 89 17.91 -2.15 -11.50
C ALA A 89 16.74 -1.79 -12.44
N ASN A 90 15.54 -2.31 -12.19
CA ASN A 90 14.42 -2.23 -13.14
C ASN A 90 13.18 -1.47 -12.59
N ALA A 91 13.24 -0.84 -11.42
CA ALA A 91 12.09 -0.12 -10.83
C ALA A 91 11.49 0.90 -11.81
N SER A 92 12.30 1.63 -12.57
CA SER A 92 11.81 2.60 -13.56
C SER A 92 11.01 1.96 -14.69
N LEU A 93 11.33 0.73 -15.08
CA LEU A 93 10.59 -0.04 -16.08
C LEU A 93 9.26 -0.55 -15.53
N VAL A 94 9.27 -1.08 -14.30
CA VAL A 94 8.04 -1.51 -13.60
C VAL A 94 7.09 -0.34 -13.45
N VAL A 95 7.58 0.82 -13.01
CA VAL A 95 6.77 2.04 -12.89
C VAL A 95 6.24 2.49 -14.24
N ARG A 96 7.06 2.45 -15.31
CA ARG A 96 6.57 2.75 -16.67
C ARG A 96 5.42 1.83 -17.07
N CYS A 97 5.55 0.53 -16.80
CA CYS A 97 4.50 -0.45 -17.07
C CYS A 97 3.20 -0.11 -16.30
N VAL A 98 3.30 0.19 -15.00
CA VAL A 98 2.15 0.64 -14.20
C VAL A 98 1.45 1.83 -14.86
N TYR A 99 2.18 2.89 -15.24
CA TYR A 99 1.57 4.07 -15.86
C TYR A 99 0.93 3.78 -17.23
N VAL A 100 1.50 2.87 -18.03
CA VAL A 100 0.88 2.40 -19.28
C VAL A 100 -0.49 1.79 -18.98
N TYR A 101 -0.57 0.82 -18.06
CA TYR A 101 -1.85 0.23 -17.68
C TYR A 101 -2.79 1.26 -17.08
N MET A 102 -2.31 2.17 -16.22
CA MET A 102 -3.16 3.20 -15.64
C MET A 102 -3.83 4.06 -16.72
N SER A 103 -3.09 4.44 -17.76
CA SER A 103 -3.59 5.28 -18.86
C SER A 103 -4.74 4.63 -19.64
N VAL A 104 -4.74 3.30 -19.79
CA VAL A 104 -5.73 2.56 -20.59
C VAL A 104 -6.88 2.00 -19.71
N MET A 105 -6.57 1.61 -18.47
CA MET A 105 -7.46 0.84 -17.60
C MET A 105 -8.20 1.71 -16.59
N ASN A 106 -9.14 2.54 -17.04
CA ASN A 106 -9.85 3.49 -16.16
C ASN A 106 -11.36 3.60 -16.36
N ARG A 107 -11.98 2.59 -17.00
CA ARG A 107 -13.39 2.62 -17.44
C ARG A 107 -14.30 1.58 -16.77
N SER A 108 -13.76 0.48 -16.25
CA SER A 108 -14.54 -0.60 -15.64
C SER A 108 -14.11 -0.87 -14.19
N ILE A 109 -14.94 -1.59 -13.43
CA ILE A 109 -14.64 -2.00 -12.05
C ILE A 109 -13.36 -2.85 -12.00
N SER A 110 -13.23 -3.84 -12.90
CA SER A 110 -12.02 -4.66 -13.00
C SER A 110 -10.79 -3.83 -13.36
N SER A 111 -10.95 -2.79 -14.17
CA SER A 111 -9.87 -1.85 -14.48
C SER A 111 -9.46 -1.04 -13.23
N VAL A 112 -10.41 -0.62 -12.40
CA VAL A 112 -10.10 0.10 -11.14
C VAL A 112 -9.32 -0.78 -10.17
N GLU A 113 -9.61 -2.08 -10.11
CA GLU A 113 -8.82 -3.02 -9.31
C GLU A 113 -7.35 -3.06 -9.76
N VAL A 114 -7.11 -3.09 -11.09
CA VAL A 114 -5.75 -2.96 -11.66
C VAL A 114 -5.10 -1.65 -11.23
N LEU A 115 -5.83 -0.53 -11.23
CA LEU A 115 -5.30 0.76 -10.78
C LEU A 115 -4.90 0.74 -9.30
N LYS A 116 -5.66 0.06 -8.44
CA LYS A 116 -5.37 -0.03 -7.00
C LYS A 116 -4.08 -0.81 -6.75
N SER A 117 -3.95 -2.01 -7.32
CA SER A 117 -2.71 -2.80 -7.18
C SER A 117 -1.51 -2.14 -7.88
N GLY A 118 -1.72 -1.51 -9.04
CA GLY A 118 -0.67 -0.72 -9.71
C GLY A 118 -0.20 0.47 -8.86
N ALA A 119 -1.13 1.23 -8.27
CA ALA A 119 -0.79 2.34 -7.38
C ALA A 119 -0.11 1.85 -6.09
N ALA A 120 -0.49 0.67 -5.57
CA ALA A 120 0.17 0.04 -4.44
C ALA A 120 1.63 -0.32 -4.77
N VAL A 121 1.91 -0.86 -5.97
CA VAL A 121 3.27 -1.08 -6.48
C VAL A 121 4.07 0.23 -6.48
N LEU A 122 3.49 1.35 -6.94
CA LEU A 122 4.16 2.64 -6.90
C LEU A 122 4.53 3.03 -5.46
N VAL A 123 3.59 2.93 -4.52
CA VAL A 123 3.82 3.23 -3.10
C VAL A 123 4.94 2.36 -2.53
N ASN A 124 4.90 1.05 -2.79
CA ASN A 124 5.92 0.12 -2.28
C ASN A 124 7.30 0.54 -2.76
N LEU A 125 7.47 0.76 -4.06
CA LEU A 125 8.75 1.18 -4.64
C LEU A 125 9.19 2.56 -4.13
N THR A 126 8.27 3.48 -3.80
CA THR A 126 8.64 4.80 -3.25
C THR A 126 9.15 4.72 -1.81
N ARG A 127 8.77 3.73 -1.00
CA ARG A 127 9.20 3.64 0.42
C ARG A 127 10.69 3.38 0.59
N TYR A 128 11.26 2.63 -0.34
CA TYR A 128 12.63 2.13 -0.24
C TYR A 128 13.65 3.16 -0.71
N ARG A 129 14.70 3.37 0.08
CA ARG A 129 15.77 4.35 -0.21
C ARG A 129 16.44 4.14 -1.58
N ARG A 130 16.51 2.90 -2.06
CA ARG A 130 17.17 2.55 -3.32
C ARG A 130 16.31 2.83 -4.55
N THR A 131 15.01 2.55 -4.49
CA THR A 131 14.10 2.66 -5.63
C THR A 131 13.35 3.98 -5.64
N GLY A 132 12.99 4.55 -4.49
CA GLY A 132 12.17 5.77 -4.39
C GLY A 132 12.72 6.96 -5.18
N PRO A 133 13.99 7.38 -4.98
CA PRO A 133 14.56 8.46 -5.76
C PRO A 133 14.63 8.18 -7.27
N LYS A 134 14.80 6.91 -7.68
CA LYS A 134 14.91 6.52 -9.09
C LYS A 134 13.59 6.61 -9.85
N ILE A 135 12.47 6.43 -9.15
CA ILE A 135 11.15 6.41 -9.79
C ILE A 135 10.47 7.78 -9.83
N TYR A 136 11.02 8.77 -9.13
CA TYR A 136 10.56 10.15 -9.16
C TYR A 136 10.76 10.78 -10.55
N LEU A 137 9.68 11.24 -11.18
CA LEU A 137 9.70 12.06 -12.40
C LEU A 137 8.48 13.00 -12.41
N ARG A 138 8.66 14.28 -12.73
CA ARG A 138 7.57 15.29 -12.76
C ARG A 138 6.39 14.85 -13.63
N ASP A 139 6.64 14.30 -14.81
CA ASP A 139 5.59 13.85 -15.74
C ASP A 139 4.70 12.74 -15.15
N ARG A 140 5.27 11.90 -14.28
CA ARG A 140 4.54 10.84 -13.57
C ARG A 140 3.66 11.42 -12.47
N ILE A 141 4.11 12.47 -11.80
CA ILE A 141 3.31 13.22 -10.83
C ILE A 141 2.12 13.88 -11.51
N THR A 142 2.31 14.52 -12.67
CA THR A 142 1.21 15.10 -13.45
C THR A 142 0.13 14.06 -13.75
N GLN A 143 0.54 12.85 -14.16
CA GLN A 143 -0.38 11.75 -14.40
C GLN A 143 -1.09 11.32 -13.12
N ALA A 144 -0.36 11.14 -12.01
CA ALA A 144 -0.96 10.81 -10.71
C ALA A 144 -2.01 11.85 -10.27
N LEU A 145 -1.74 13.15 -10.44
CA LEU A 145 -2.70 14.22 -10.14
C LEU A 145 -3.96 14.14 -10.99
N LYS A 146 -3.85 13.82 -12.29
CA LYS A 146 -5.00 13.60 -13.16
C LYS A 146 -5.86 12.41 -12.69
N PHE A 147 -5.23 11.32 -12.24
CA PHE A 147 -5.95 10.19 -11.66
C PHE A 147 -6.61 10.55 -10.33
N MET A 148 -5.90 11.25 -9.44
CA MET A 148 -6.47 11.75 -8.19
C MET A 148 -7.68 12.65 -8.46
N TRP A 149 -7.59 13.56 -9.43
CA TRP A 149 -8.71 14.42 -9.82
C TRP A 149 -9.91 13.63 -10.34
N ARG A 150 -9.68 12.65 -11.22
CA ARG A 150 -10.74 11.79 -11.76
C ARG A 150 -11.45 10.97 -10.67
N PHE A 151 -10.70 10.42 -9.72
CA PHE A 151 -11.20 9.41 -8.80
C PHE A 151 -11.49 9.91 -7.38
N CYS A 152 -11.18 11.17 -7.06
CA CYS A 152 -11.42 11.74 -5.73
C CYS A 152 -12.87 11.65 -5.22
N ASN A 153 -13.85 11.51 -6.12
CA ASN A 153 -15.27 11.42 -5.77
C ASN A 153 -15.83 9.98 -5.76
N SER A 154 -15.22 9.06 -6.51
CA SER A 154 -15.79 7.72 -6.75
C SER A 154 -14.98 6.60 -6.10
N GLU A 155 -13.65 6.72 -6.06
CA GLU A 155 -12.73 5.69 -5.57
C GLU A 155 -11.78 6.30 -4.55
N THR A 156 -12.30 6.55 -3.34
CA THR A 156 -11.56 7.18 -2.25
C THR A 156 -10.31 6.40 -1.84
N GLN A 157 -10.37 5.06 -1.90
CA GLN A 157 -9.21 4.21 -1.61
C GLN A 157 -8.07 4.44 -2.62
N LEU A 158 -8.37 4.44 -3.92
CA LEU A 158 -7.36 4.71 -4.95
C LEU A 158 -6.79 6.12 -4.79
N PHE A 159 -7.65 7.09 -4.50
CA PHE A 159 -7.23 8.45 -4.19
C PHE A 159 -6.26 8.50 -3.00
N CYS A 160 -6.55 7.77 -1.92
CA CYS A 160 -5.68 7.70 -0.76
C CYS A 160 -4.31 7.05 -1.07
N ILE A 161 -4.29 5.94 -1.84
CA ILE A 161 -3.05 5.28 -2.26
C ILE A 161 -2.18 6.25 -3.08
N LEU A 162 -2.76 6.96 -4.05
CA LEU A 162 -2.06 7.94 -4.87
C LEU A 162 -1.59 9.16 -4.05
N SER A 163 -2.39 9.61 -3.08
CA SER A 163 -1.99 10.66 -2.15
C SER A 163 -0.79 10.21 -1.30
N THR A 164 -0.79 8.96 -0.82
CA THR A 164 0.35 8.37 -0.12
C THR A 164 1.58 8.28 -1.04
N TYR A 165 1.41 7.90 -2.31
CA TYR A 165 2.49 7.86 -3.29
C TYR A 165 3.17 9.22 -3.45
N ILE A 166 2.39 10.30 -3.64
CA ILE A 166 2.94 11.66 -3.74
C ILE A 166 3.61 12.05 -2.42
N TRP A 167 2.91 11.88 -1.29
CA TRP A 167 3.39 12.25 0.04
C TRP A 167 4.72 11.61 0.41
N LEU A 168 4.97 10.35 0.03
CA LEU A 168 6.21 9.64 0.32
C LEU A 168 7.45 10.32 -0.28
N PHE A 169 7.32 11.09 -1.37
CA PHE A 169 8.45 11.84 -1.91
C PHE A 169 8.94 12.96 -0.98
N SER A 170 8.16 13.35 0.03
CA SER A 170 8.60 14.29 1.07
C SER A 170 9.79 13.78 1.89
N LYS A 171 10.01 12.46 1.93
CA LYS A 171 11.18 11.82 2.56
C LYS A 171 12.50 12.14 1.86
N TYR A 172 12.47 12.47 0.57
CA TYR A 172 13.66 12.66 -0.24
C TYR A 172 13.86 14.15 -0.52
N ASP A 173 14.86 14.78 0.11
CA ASP A 173 15.03 16.25 0.05
C ASP A 173 15.05 16.83 -1.36
N ALA A 174 15.74 16.18 -2.30
CA ALA A 174 15.80 16.61 -3.70
C ALA A 174 14.41 16.55 -4.37
N ALA A 175 13.71 15.41 -4.23
CA ALA A 175 12.38 15.24 -4.80
C ALA A 175 11.36 16.14 -4.11
N ARG A 176 11.45 16.35 -2.79
CA ARG A 176 10.56 17.23 -2.03
C ARG A 176 10.66 18.66 -2.53
N LYS A 177 11.87 19.21 -2.70
CA LYS A 177 12.08 20.57 -3.19
C LYS A 177 11.52 20.73 -4.60
N ASP A 178 11.89 19.82 -5.49
CA ASP A 178 11.42 19.82 -6.89
C ASP A 178 9.90 19.71 -6.99
N LEU A 179 9.30 18.79 -6.22
CA LEU A 179 7.87 18.57 -6.18
C LEU A 179 7.12 19.77 -5.57
N THR A 180 7.68 20.42 -4.55
CA THR A 180 7.10 21.64 -3.96
C THR A 180 6.98 22.74 -5.01
N GLU A 181 8.06 22.99 -5.76
CA GLU A 181 8.07 23.95 -6.85
C GLU A 181 7.06 23.56 -7.94
N PHE A 182 7.08 22.29 -8.35
CA PHE A 182 6.18 21.76 -9.36
C PHE A 182 4.70 21.89 -8.98
N LEU A 183 4.32 21.66 -7.72
CA LEU A 183 2.95 21.77 -7.24
C LEU A 183 2.46 23.22 -7.08
N ARG A 184 3.38 24.18 -6.99
CA ARG A 184 3.05 25.62 -6.96
C ARG A 184 2.80 26.22 -8.34
N ILE A 185 3.17 25.53 -9.41
CA ILE A 185 2.82 25.91 -10.78
C ILE A 185 1.28 26.10 -10.84
N PRO A 186 0.76 27.23 -11.36
CA PRO A 186 -0.64 27.60 -11.25
C PRO A 186 -1.63 26.51 -11.69
N GLU A 187 -1.30 25.79 -12.77
CA GLU A 187 -2.13 24.72 -13.33
C GLU A 187 -2.26 23.54 -12.34
N ASN A 188 -1.14 23.12 -11.75
CA ASN A 188 -1.09 22.03 -10.78
C ASN A 188 -1.73 22.43 -9.46
N HIS A 189 -1.44 23.64 -8.99
CA HIS A 189 -2.02 24.18 -7.76
C HIS A 189 -3.54 24.29 -7.86
N LYS A 190 -4.06 24.84 -8.97
CA LYS A 190 -5.51 24.93 -9.23
C LYS A 190 -6.17 23.54 -9.26
N MET A 191 -5.49 22.54 -9.83
CA MET A 191 -5.96 21.16 -9.82
C MET A 191 -6.07 20.61 -8.40
N LEU A 192 -5.05 20.82 -7.55
CA LEU A 192 -5.07 20.38 -6.15
C LEU A 192 -6.15 21.08 -5.32
N VAL A 193 -6.36 22.39 -5.50
CA VAL A 193 -7.45 23.12 -4.83
C VAL A 193 -8.82 22.56 -5.24
N THR A 194 -8.99 22.24 -6.53
CA THR A 194 -10.21 21.61 -7.05
C THR A 194 -10.44 20.23 -6.43
N ILE A 195 -9.38 19.40 -6.38
CA ILE A 195 -9.41 18.09 -5.70
C ILE A 195 -9.82 18.24 -4.24
N LYS A 196 -9.21 19.18 -3.51
CA LYS A 196 -9.52 19.45 -2.10
C LYS A 196 -10.98 19.85 -1.90
N GLY A 197 -11.52 20.70 -2.77
CA GLY A 197 -12.94 21.08 -2.78
C GLY A 197 -13.87 19.90 -3.00
N ASN A 198 -13.55 19.03 -3.97
CA ASN A 198 -14.30 17.82 -4.27
C ASN A 198 -14.33 16.82 -3.10
N VAL A 199 -13.16 16.53 -2.52
CA VAL A 199 -13.04 15.67 -1.33
C VAL A 199 -13.84 16.23 -0.16
N SER A 200 -13.75 17.54 0.07
CA SER A 200 -14.50 18.21 1.15
C SER A 200 -16.01 18.13 0.93
N ARG A 201 -16.48 18.29 -0.31
CA ARG A 201 -17.88 18.11 -0.68
C ARG A 201 -18.33 16.67 -0.43
N MET A 202 -17.54 15.68 -0.84
CA MET A 202 -17.86 14.27 -0.65
C MET A 202 -17.97 13.89 0.83
N LYS A 203 -17.06 14.39 1.67
CA LYS A 203 -17.11 14.19 3.12
C LYS A 203 -18.38 14.76 3.75
N ARG A 204 -18.78 15.98 3.35
CA ARG A 204 -20.05 16.58 3.80
C ARG A 204 -21.26 15.76 3.35
N MET A 205 -21.26 15.26 2.11
CA MET A 205 -22.35 14.41 1.61
C MET A 205 -22.46 13.12 2.43
N ALA A 206 -21.35 12.44 2.72
CA ALA A 206 -21.35 11.24 3.55
C ALA A 206 -21.83 11.49 4.98
N GLN A 207 -21.42 12.61 5.59
CA GLN A 207 -21.88 13.02 6.92
C GLN A 207 -23.38 13.34 6.95
N ASN A 208 -23.88 14.04 5.93
CA ASN A 208 -25.30 14.36 5.81
C ASN A 208 -26.15 13.09 5.66
N THR A 209 -25.73 12.13 4.84
CA THR A 209 -26.42 10.83 4.72
C THR A 209 -26.46 10.09 6.07
N ARG A 210 -25.35 10.10 6.81
CA ARG A 210 -25.29 9.47 8.15
C ARG A 210 -26.22 10.15 9.14
N ASN A 211 -26.26 11.48 9.17
CA ASN A 211 -27.12 12.25 10.07
C ASN A 211 -28.60 12.12 9.70
N ASN A 212 -28.93 12.04 8.41
CA ASN A 212 -30.31 11.87 7.95
C ASN A 212 -30.84 10.45 8.21
N ASN A 213 -29.97 9.45 8.38
CA ASN A 213 -30.38 8.12 8.85
C ASN A 213 -30.66 8.06 10.37
N VAL A 214 -30.24 9.07 11.14
CA VAL A 214 -30.53 9.19 12.58
C VAL A 214 -31.86 9.89 12.81
N PHE A 215 -32.29 10.75 11.87
CA PHE A 215 -33.62 11.35 11.87
C PHE A 215 -34.50 10.61 10.87
N HIS A 216 -35.35 9.69 11.35
CA HIS A 216 -36.45 9.13 10.56
C HIS A 216 -37.32 10.28 10.02
N THR A 217 -37.03 10.73 8.81
CA THR A 217 -38.00 11.48 8.02
C THR A 217 -38.99 10.44 7.48
N PRO A 218 -40.27 10.49 7.86
CA PRO A 218 -41.28 9.65 7.25
C PRO A 218 -41.37 10.07 5.77
N GLN A 219 -40.74 9.31 4.89
CA GLN A 219 -41.00 9.40 3.46
C GLN A 219 -42.48 9.05 3.26
N PRO A 220 -43.30 9.89 2.61
CA PRO A 220 -44.66 9.51 2.26
C PRO A 220 -44.55 8.40 1.20
N SER A 221 -44.77 7.15 1.61
CA SER A 221 -44.90 6.01 0.72
C SER A 221 -46.16 6.18 -0.13
N LYS A 222 -46.05 6.87 -1.25
CA LYS A 222 -47.01 6.79 -2.34
C LYS A 222 -46.38 6.04 -3.51
N PHE A 223 -46.26 4.73 -3.35
CA PHE A 223 -46.50 3.77 -4.42
C PHE A 223 -46.98 2.48 -3.78
N VAL A 224 -48.31 2.34 -3.78
CA VAL A 224 -48.98 1.07 -3.52
C VAL A 224 -48.81 0.24 -4.80
N SER A 225 -47.94 -0.76 -4.77
CA SER A 225 -47.98 -1.87 -5.72
C SER A 225 -48.44 -3.11 -4.97
N HIS A 226 -49.73 -3.41 -5.11
CA HIS A 226 -50.31 -4.68 -4.75
C HIS A 226 -49.76 -5.77 -5.66
N THR A 227 -48.83 -6.58 -5.17
CA THR A 227 -48.73 -8.01 -5.53
C THR A 227 -48.02 -8.74 -4.40
N ARG A 228 -48.81 -9.37 -3.54
CA ARG A 228 -48.38 -10.36 -2.55
C ARG A 228 -48.79 -11.72 -3.10
N ASN A 229 -47.83 -12.50 -3.59
CA ASN A 229 -47.68 -13.95 -3.35
C ASN A 229 -46.63 -14.57 -4.28
N GLY A 230 -45.78 -15.43 -3.71
CA GLY A 230 -45.18 -16.55 -4.43
C GLY A 230 -43.70 -16.43 -4.78
N SER A 231 -42.86 -16.97 -3.88
CA SER A 231 -41.59 -17.66 -4.19
C SER A 231 -40.54 -16.97 -5.08
N SER A 232 -39.55 -16.34 -4.44
CA SER A 232 -38.17 -16.44 -4.90
C SER A 232 -37.21 -16.10 -3.75
N GLN A 233 -36.76 -17.17 -3.09
CA GLN A 233 -35.43 -17.27 -2.49
C GLN A 233 -34.39 -16.79 -3.52
N TRP A 234 -33.25 -16.27 -3.05
CA TRP A 234 -32.14 -15.65 -3.80
C TRP A 234 -32.21 -14.12 -3.95
N ASN A 235 -31.75 -13.42 -2.91
CA ASN A 235 -30.90 -12.23 -3.02
C ASN A 235 -30.40 -11.83 -1.62
N GLN A 236 -29.44 -12.60 -1.10
CA GLN A 236 -28.53 -12.14 -0.04
C GLN A 236 -27.16 -11.96 -0.68
N SER A 237 -26.88 -10.75 -1.18
CA SER A 237 -25.51 -10.35 -1.48
C SER A 237 -24.80 -10.09 -0.16
N LEU A 238 -23.81 -10.93 0.11
CA LEU A 238 -22.79 -10.81 1.15
C LEU A 238 -22.23 -9.37 1.21
N ARG A 239 -22.72 -8.59 2.17
CA ARG A 239 -22.00 -7.43 2.73
C ARG A 239 -21.64 -7.80 4.16
N ASP A 240 -20.62 -8.64 4.31
CA ASP A 240 -19.91 -8.81 5.57
C ASP A 240 -18.50 -9.30 5.27
N SER A 241 -17.54 -8.36 5.32
CA SER A 241 -16.35 -8.49 6.17
C SER A 241 -15.53 -7.20 6.05
N GLY A 242 -15.54 -6.37 7.10
CA GLY A 242 -14.66 -5.19 7.16
C GLY A 242 -15.10 -4.06 8.10
N ASN A 243 -16.33 -4.04 8.60
CA ASN A 243 -16.74 -3.02 9.57
C ASN A 243 -16.47 -3.49 11.01
N LEU A 244 -15.22 -3.42 11.45
CA LEU A 244 -14.95 -3.24 12.88
C LEU A 244 -15.19 -1.76 13.21
N SER A 245 -16.37 -1.45 13.73
CA SER A 245 -16.62 -0.18 14.39
C SER A 245 -15.88 -0.15 15.73
N ILE A 246 -14.67 0.39 15.74
CA ILE A 246 -14.04 0.86 16.99
C ILE A 246 -14.46 2.31 17.17
N CYS A 247 -15.63 2.50 17.78
CA CYS A 247 -15.97 3.76 18.40
C CYS A 247 -15.20 3.86 19.72
N SER A 248 -14.00 4.42 19.68
CA SER A 248 -13.33 4.95 20.86
C SER A 248 -13.04 6.42 20.66
N ASN A 249 -13.74 7.23 21.44
CA ASN A 249 -13.46 8.63 21.68
C ASN A 249 -12.04 8.76 22.26
N SER A 250 -11.05 8.97 21.40
CA SER A 250 -9.67 9.28 21.79
C SER A 250 -9.14 10.27 20.76
N SER A 251 -8.73 11.44 21.25
CA SER A 251 -7.80 12.41 20.62
C SER A 251 -7.55 12.25 19.12
N ASN A 252 -7.84 13.29 18.32
CA ASN A 252 -7.48 13.44 16.90
C ASN A 252 -5.98 13.22 16.58
N SER A 253 -5.43 12.02 16.78
CA SER A 253 -4.12 11.62 16.25
C SER A 253 -4.38 11.05 14.88
N SER A 254 -4.34 11.92 13.88
CA SER A 254 -4.31 11.56 12.47
C SER A 254 -3.16 10.57 12.22
N LEU A 255 -3.48 9.28 12.11
CA LEU A 255 -2.48 8.25 11.82
C LEU A 255 -1.96 8.48 10.40
N LEU A 256 -0.66 8.77 10.29
CA LEU A 256 0.01 8.96 9.00
C LEU A 256 0.45 7.61 8.43
N PRO A 257 0.52 7.48 7.09
CA PRO A 257 1.03 6.27 6.47
C PRO A 257 2.47 5.98 6.94
N ALA A 258 2.84 4.70 6.99
CA ALA A 258 4.23 4.34 7.29
C ALA A 258 5.20 5.01 6.29
N LEU A 259 6.31 5.59 6.77
CA LEU A 259 7.37 6.14 5.91
C LEU A 259 8.41 5.08 5.52
N GLU A 260 8.57 4.10 6.40
CA GLU A 260 9.44 2.97 6.16
C GLU A 260 8.64 1.79 5.62
N PRO A 261 9.29 0.90 4.87
CA PRO A 261 8.70 -0.36 4.48
C PRO A 261 8.43 -1.28 5.68
N ASP A 262 7.39 -2.07 5.55
CA ASP A 262 6.94 -3.08 6.50
C ASP A 262 7.63 -4.43 6.32
N TYR A 263 8.33 -4.67 5.21
CA TYR A 263 8.97 -5.96 4.88
C TYR A 263 8.01 -7.15 5.01
N GLY A 264 6.72 -6.95 4.68
CA GLY A 264 5.67 -7.95 4.82
C GLY A 264 5.16 -8.17 6.24
N ILE A 265 5.56 -7.33 7.21
CA ILE A 265 5.08 -7.37 8.60
C ILE A 265 3.99 -6.32 8.76
N ALA A 266 2.73 -6.76 8.84
CA ALA A 266 1.61 -5.85 9.10
C ALA A 266 1.83 -5.10 10.42
N ARG A 267 1.97 -3.78 10.32
CA ARG A 267 2.21 -2.88 11.44
C ARG A 267 0.90 -2.28 11.93
N VAL A 268 0.55 -2.55 13.19
CA VAL A 268 -0.68 -2.04 13.82
C VAL A 268 -0.53 -0.55 14.20
N ASP A 269 0.70 -0.05 14.32
CA ASP A 269 0.99 1.32 14.77
C ASP A 269 0.78 2.39 13.69
N ARG A 270 0.91 2.05 12.41
CA ARG A 270 0.75 2.99 11.30
C ARG A 270 0.10 2.32 10.10
N PRO A 271 -0.92 2.94 9.47
CA PRO A 271 -1.54 2.37 8.31
C PRO A 271 -0.57 2.36 7.12
N ARG A 272 -0.82 1.46 6.17
CA ARG A 272 -0.03 1.39 4.93
C ARG A 272 -0.31 2.60 4.03
N TYR A 273 -1.55 3.06 3.97
CA TYR A 273 -1.97 4.22 3.17
C TYR A 273 -2.72 5.22 4.04
N PHE A 274 -3.07 6.39 3.48
CA PHE A 274 -4.05 7.24 4.14
C PHE A 274 -5.40 6.50 4.18
N GLU A 275 -6.12 6.59 5.29
CA GLU A 275 -7.45 5.99 5.41
C GLU A 275 -8.55 7.00 5.03
N ASP A 276 -8.38 8.26 5.40
CA ASP A 276 -9.31 9.34 5.12
C ASP A 276 -8.78 10.27 4.01
N ALA A 277 -9.59 10.47 2.97
CA ALA A 277 -9.23 11.30 1.82
C ALA A 277 -9.04 12.78 2.18
N GLN A 278 -9.79 13.31 3.16
CA GLN A 278 -9.66 14.69 3.62
C GLN A 278 -8.33 14.89 4.35
N GLN A 279 -7.95 13.94 5.20
CA GLN A 279 -6.65 13.92 5.86
C GLN A 279 -5.53 13.83 4.82
N ALA A 280 -5.66 12.94 3.83
CA ALA A 280 -4.68 12.76 2.77
C ALA A 280 -4.40 14.06 2.01
N ILE A 281 -5.45 14.75 1.53
CA ILE A 281 -5.28 16.00 0.78
C ILE A 281 -4.77 17.12 1.68
N ASN A 282 -5.23 17.23 2.93
CA ASN A 282 -4.74 18.25 3.85
C ASN A 282 -3.25 18.06 4.17
N CYS A 283 -2.82 16.82 4.35
CA CYS A 283 -1.42 16.48 4.60
C CYS A 283 -0.53 16.86 3.40
N LEU A 284 -0.99 16.68 2.16
CA LEU A 284 -0.26 17.15 0.98
C LEU A 284 -0.09 18.68 0.98
N PHE A 285 -1.15 19.43 1.29
CA PHE A 285 -1.06 20.90 1.38
C PHE A 285 -0.08 21.35 2.47
N GLU A 286 -0.10 20.70 3.63
CA GLU A 286 0.80 21.01 4.74
C GLU A 286 2.27 20.72 4.39
N VAL A 287 2.54 19.49 3.91
CA VAL A 287 3.90 19.01 3.63
C VAL A 287 4.61 19.79 2.53
N TYR A 288 3.86 20.21 1.51
CA TYR A 288 4.37 20.99 0.38
C TYR A 288 4.11 22.50 0.49
N SER A 289 3.56 22.97 1.63
CA SER A 289 3.32 24.39 1.89
C SER A 289 2.60 25.10 0.73
N LEU A 290 1.43 24.54 0.38
CA LEU A 290 0.55 24.97 -0.71
C LEU A 290 -0.64 25.78 -0.20
#